data_AF-A0A0B1SQX8-F1
#
_entry.id   AF-A0A0B1SQX8-F1
#
_cell.length_a   1.000
_cell.length_b   1.000
_cell.length_c   1.000
_cell.angle_alpha   90.00
_cell.angle_beta   90.00
_cell.angle_gamma   90.00
#
_symmetry.space_group_name_H-M   'P 1'
#
loop_
_entity.id
_entity.type
_entity.pdbx_description
1 polymer ?
#
loop_
_entity_poly.entity_id
_entity_poly.type
_entity_poly.pdbx_seq_one_letter_code
_entity_poly.pdbx_strand_id
1 'polypeptide(L)'
;MLSIVVALASLAVFSDAQITLDFNCTDGTNLIASATACDNIYADATCTAFFTASTAGGTARDEKCNQVTRTHTQATGWELFELLQVPTGTFSQDAKDFAVATCPKHCGYCCQTPEYNCDNKDFPRVRCETVTKAQCSDTTWRPILAEDCPNVCGFCLTGGCVDTVVQCANDPAICRQMDMQDFVKANCQRTCGYCPSSTTASSGVTTTTSATATAATTG
;
A
#
# COMPACT_ATOMS: atom_id res chain seq x y z
N MET A 1 -67.21 23.13 -4.60
CA MET A 1 -65.80 23.06 -5.05
C MET A 1 -64.92 23.51 -3.90
N LEU A 2 -64.32 22.57 -3.16
CA LEU A 2 -63.16 22.85 -2.31
C LEU A 2 -62.42 21.53 -2.08
N SER A 3 -61.46 21.24 -2.95
CA SER A 3 -60.64 20.04 -2.90
C SER A 3 -59.66 20.14 -1.73
N ILE A 4 -59.79 19.25 -0.74
CA ILE A 4 -58.85 19.11 0.37
C ILE A 4 -57.61 18.41 -0.18
N VAL A 5 -56.55 19.17 -0.44
CA VAL A 5 -55.23 18.63 -0.79
C VAL A 5 -54.58 18.13 0.49
N VAL A 6 -54.56 16.81 0.68
CA VAL A 6 -53.81 16.16 1.76
C VAL A 6 -52.33 16.19 1.39
N ALA A 7 -51.57 17.10 1.99
CA ALA A 7 -50.11 17.13 1.89
C ALA A 7 -49.52 16.02 2.77
N LEU A 8 -49.27 14.85 2.18
CA LEU A 8 -48.44 13.80 2.76
C LEU A 8 -46.98 14.26 2.75
N ALA A 9 -46.53 14.86 3.85
CA ALA A 9 -45.12 15.10 4.10
C ALA A 9 -44.45 13.76 4.44
N SER A 10 -43.95 13.05 3.43
CA SER A 10 -43.06 11.91 3.63
C SER A 10 -41.70 12.42 4.11
N LEU A 11 -41.46 12.39 5.42
CA LEU A 11 -40.11 12.43 5.99
C LEU A 11 -39.39 11.15 5.56
N ALA A 12 -38.71 11.19 4.42
CA ALA A 12 -37.68 10.21 4.11
C ALA A 12 -36.50 10.47 5.04
N VAL A 13 -36.42 9.71 6.13
CA VAL A 13 -35.20 9.61 6.92
C VAL A 13 -34.20 8.83 6.06
N PHE A 14 -33.37 9.54 5.31
CA PHE A 14 -32.19 8.95 4.70
C PHE A 14 -31.22 8.65 5.85
N SER A 15 -31.18 7.39 6.29
CA SER A 15 -30.12 6.92 7.17
C SER A 15 -28.84 6.86 6.35
N ASP A 16 -28.11 7.97 6.28
CA ASP A 16 -26.73 7.96 5.79
C ASP A 16 -25.91 7.11 6.75
N ALA A 17 -25.73 5.83 6.41
CA ALA A 17 -24.71 4.99 7.02
C ALA A 17 -23.35 5.57 6.61
N GLN A 18 -22.85 6.54 7.38
CA GLN A 18 -21.51 7.07 7.23
C GLN A 18 -20.52 5.91 7.44
N ILE A 19 -19.73 5.60 6.41
CA ILE A 19 -18.64 4.63 6.51
C ILE A 19 -17.57 5.28 7.39
N THR A 20 -17.59 5.00 8.69
CA THR A 20 -16.64 5.55 9.66
C THR A 20 -15.35 4.75 9.77
N LEU A 21 -15.30 3.53 9.23
CA LEU A 21 -14.14 2.63 9.30
C LEU A 21 -13.73 2.08 7.93
N ASP A 22 -12.43 2.11 7.64
CA ASP A 22 -11.83 1.53 6.43
C ASP A 22 -11.45 0.06 6.68
N PHE A 23 -12.02 -0.85 5.87
CA PHE A 23 -11.78 -2.29 5.94
C PHE A 23 -10.59 -2.78 5.09
N ASN A 24 -9.71 -1.90 4.61
CA ASN A 24 -8.50 -2.38 3.92
C ASN A 24 -7.50 -2.93 4.94
N CYS A 25 -6.79 -3.99 4.57
CA CYS A 25 -5.86 -4.70 5.46
C CYS A 25 -6.50 -5.33 6.71
N THR A 26 -7.78 -5.72 6.65
CA THR A 26 -8.45 -6.46 7.74
C THR A 26 -9.16 -7.70 7.20
N ASP A 27 -9.28 -8.73 8.05
CA ASP A 27 -10.07 -9.95 7.81
C ASP A 27 -11.58 -9.75 8.07
N GLY A 28 -12.00 -8.50 8.28
CA GLY A 28 -13.36 -8.10 8.65
C GLY A 28 -13.47 -7.68 10.11
N THR A 29 -12.55 -8.12 10.96
CA THR A 29 -12.51 -7.72 12.38
C THR A 29 -11.11 -7.37 12.87
N ASN A 30 -10.08 -8.02 12.33
CA ASN A 30 -8.70 -7.88 12.75
C ASN A 30 -7.79 -7.49 11.58
N LEU A 31 -6.78 -6.70 11.88
CA LEU A 31 -5.67 -6.39 10.99
C LEU A 31 -4.99 -7.69 10.53
N ILE A 32 -4.83 -7.85 9.21
CA ILE A 32 -4.07 -8.96 8.64
C ILE A 32 -2.58 -8.80 8.98
N ALA A 33 -1.81 -9.89 8.93
CA ALA A 33 -0.38 -9.85 9.26
C ALA A 33 0.41 -8.81 8.43
N SER A 34 0.07 -8.64 7.15
CA SER A 34 0.70 -7.65 6.27
C SER A 34 0.32 -6.21 6.58
N ALA A 35 -0.68 -5.94 7.43
CA ALA A 35 -1.11 -4.60 7.80
C ALA A 35 -0.06 -3.84 8.63
N THR A 36 0.81 -4.56 9.35
CA THR A 36 1.84 -3.97 10.24
C THR A 36 3.26 -4.46 9.94
N ALA A 37 3.45 -5.13 8.79
CA ALA A 37 4.73 -5.74 8.41
C ALA A 37 5.80 -4.71 7.99
N CYS A 38 5.38 -3.58 7.43
CA CYS A 38 6.27 -2.48 7.04
C CYS A 38 6.73 -1.63 8.24
N ASP A 39 7.58 -0.63 7.98
CA ASP A 39 7.94 0.38 8.96
C ASP A 39 7.35 1.75 8.60
N ASN A 40 7.21 2.61 9.59
CA ASN A 40 6.78 3.99 9.37
C ASN A 40 7.93 4.82 8.76
N ILE A 41 7.59 5.81 7.94
CA ILE A 41 8.59 6.76 7.41
C ILE A 41 9.06 7.69 8.53
N TYR A 42 8.14 8.14 9.39
CA TYR A 42 8.48 8.89 10.60
C TYR A 42 8.47 8.00 11.84
N ALA A 43 9.17 8.44 12.88
CA ALA A 43 9.13 7.80 14.19
C ALA A 43 7.70 7.74 14.74
N ASP A 44 7.40 6.71 15.54
CA ASP A 44 6.05 6.48 16.08
C ASP A 44 5.53 7.67 16.89
N ALA A 45 6.41 8.43 17.56
CA ALA A 45 6.04 9.66 18.26
C ALA A 45 5.46 10.74 17.31
N THR A 46 6.04 10.87 16.13
CA THR A 46 5.58 11.81 15.09
C THR A 46 4.26 11.32 14.48
N CYS A 47 4.13 10.01 14.24
CA CYS A 47 2.87 9.41 13.78
C CYS A 47 1.73 9.58 14.80
N THR A 48 2.06 9.45 16.10
CA THR A 48 1.13 9.74 17.20
C THR A 48 0.72 11.21 17.20
N ALA A 49 1.63 12.13 16.91
CA ALA A 49 1.31 13.56 16.81
C ALA A 49 0.42 13.89 15.61
N PHE A 50 0.55 13.16 14.49
CA PHE A 50 -0.27 13.38 13.30
C PHE A 50 -1.68 12.85 13.43
N PHE A 51 -1.85 11.62 13.93
CA PHE A 51 -3.16 10.96 13.94
C PHE A 51 -3.82 10.99 15.32
N THR A 52 -3.09 11.28 16.40
CA THR A 52 -3.55 11.06 17.80
C THR A 52 -4.18 9.68 18.03
N ALA A 53 -3.81 8.76 17.14
CA ALA A 53 -4.26 7.39 17.00
C ALA A 53 -3.11 6.48 17.43
N SER A 54 -3.38 5.21 17.69
CA SER A 54 -2.33 4.21 17.77
C SER A 54 -2.90 2.83 17.45
N THR A 55 -2.39 2.17 16.40
CA THR A 55 -2.53 0.70 16.26
C THR A 55 -1.57 -0.06 17.18
N ALA A 56 -0.87 0.61 18.10
CA ALA A 56 0.12 -0.01 18.98
C ALA A 56 -0.56 -0.88 20.05
N GLY A 57 -0.97 -2.08 19.65
CA GLY A 57 -1.33 -3.19 20.55
C GLY A 57 -2.71 -3.80 20.35
N GLY A 58 -3.52 -3.30 19.41
CA GLY A 58 -4.86 -3.83 19.14
C GLY A 58 -4.92 -4.76 17.93
N THR A 59 -5.94 -5.63 17.88
CA THR A 59 -6.24 -6.38 16.66
C THR A 59 -7.01 -5.53 15.64
N ALA A 60 -7.54 -4.36 16.00
CA ALA A 60 -8.32 -3.50 15.11
C ALA A 60 -7.62 -2.15 14.82
N ARG A 61 -7.95 -1.55 13.67
CA ARG A 61 -7.47 -0.22 13.28
C ARG A 61 -8.14 0.86 14.13
N ASP A 62 -7.34 1.84 14.55
CA ASP A 62 -7.85 3.04 15.22
C ASP A 62 -8.62 3.92 14.22
N GLU A 63 -9.84 4.31 14.57
CA GLU A 63 -10.72 5.17 13.77
C GLU A 63 -10.08 6.52 13.42
N LYS A 64 -9.06 6.97 14.16
CA LYS A 64 -8.38 8.22 13.87
C LYS A 64 -7.38 8.12 12.71
N CYS A 65 -7.00 6.90 12.31
CA CYS A 65 -6.09 6.66 11.19
C CYS A 65 -6.73 6.86 9.81
N ASN A 66 -8.05 6.90 9.75
CA ASN A 66 -8.82 7.16 8.54
C ASN A 66 -9.69 8.43 8.66
N GLN A 67 -9.51 9.18 9.73
CA GLN A 67 -10.21 10.44 9.99
C GLN A 67 -9.27 11.63 9.84
N VAL A 68 -9.81 12.75 9.36
CA VAL A 68 -9.15 14.05 9.46
C VAL A 68 -9.24 14.51 10.92
N THR A 69 -8.18 14.31 11.70
CA THR A 69 -8.10 14.76 13.12
C THR A 69 -7.60 16.20 13.28
N ARG A 70 -7.76 17.04 12.25
CA ARG A 70 -7.22 18.41 12.19
C ARG A 70 -8.36 19.35 11.79
N THR A 71 -8.70 20.48 12.40
CA THR A 71 -7.94 21.53 13.14
C THR A 71 -6.57 21.92 12.57
N HIS A 72 -6.19 21.42 11.38
CA HIS A 72 -5.27 22.16 10.52
C HIS A 72 -6.15 23.03 9.65
N THR A 73 -6.08 24.32 9.92
CA THR A 73 -6.21 25.34 8.89
C THR A 73 -5.28 24.97 7.73
N GLN A 74 -5.83 24.31 6.71
CA GLN A 74 -5.22 24.34 5.40
C GLN A 74 -5.42 25.76 4.90
N ALA A 75 -4.41 26.60 5.12
CA ALA A 75 -4.32 27.92 4.52
C ALA A 75 -4.02 27.75 3.02
N THR A 76 -4.94 27.17 2.26
CA THR A 76 -4.94 27.33 0.80
C THR A 76 -5.61 28.65 0.50
N GLY A 77 -4.78 29.69 0.46
CA GLY A 77 -5.17 30.93 -0.18
C GLY A 77 -6.24 31.74 0.54
N TRP A 78 -6.45 32.92 -0.01
CA TRP A 78 -7.13 34.08 0.51
C TRP A 78 -8.66 34.03 0.34
N GLU A 79 -9.26 32.85 0.25
CA GLU A 79 -10.70 32.72 0.08
C GLU A 79 -11.34 32.20 1.38
N LEU A 80 -11.96 33.16 2.07
CA LEU A 80 -13.06 33.02 3.03
C LEU A 80 -13.10 31.71 3.81
N PHE A 81 -12.50 31.78 4.99
CA PHE A 81 -12.80 30.98 6.17
C PHE A 81 -14.31 31.01 6.47
N GLU A 82 -15.10 30.14 5.83
CA GLU A 82 -16.35 29.66 6.41
C GLU A 82 -16.01 28.46 7.30
N LEU A 83 -16.57 28.47 8.51
CA LEU A 83 -16.48 27.42 9.51
C LEU A 83 -17.20 26.15 9.02
N LEU A 84 -16.69 25.51 7.96
CA LEU A 84 -17.02 24.12 7.70
C LEU A 84 -16.23 23.30 8.73
N GLN A 85 -16.80 23.16 9.93
CA GLN A 85 -16.45 22.05 10.80
C GLN A 85 -16.71 20.77 10.00
N VAL A 86 -15.67 20.23 9.36
CA VAL A 86 -15.66 18.81 9.03
C VAL A 86 -15.81 18.11 10.39
N PRO A 87 -16.86 17.31 10.60
CA PRO A 87 -17.04 16.61 11.86
C PRO A 87 -15.78 15.78 12.11
N THR A 88 -15.06 16.04 13.19
CA THR A 88 -14.00 15.17 13.68
C THR A 88 -14.61 13.78 13.84
N GLY A 89 -14.22 12.81 13.00
CA GLY A 89 -14.98 11.56 12.89
C GLY A 89 -15.28 11.09 11.47
N THR A 90 -15.20 11.95 10.46
CA THR A 90 -15.52 11.56 9.08
C THR A 90 -14.32 10.91 8.38
N PHE A 91 -14.58 9.80 7.69
CA PHE A 91 -13.63 9.17 6.79
C PHE A 91 -13.16 10.16 5.72
N SER A 92 -11.85 10.27 5.52
CA SER A 92 -11.26 11.02 4.42
C SER A 92 -10.24 10.14 3.70
N GLN A 93 -10.40 10.05 2.38
CA GLN A 93 -9.43 9.38 1.54
C GLN A 93 -8.06 10.06 1.63
N ASP A 94 -8.00 11.38 1.75
CA ASP A 94 -6.73 12.11 1.90
C ASP A 94 -6.02 11.78 3.22
N ALA A 95 -6.75 11.61 4.31
CA ALA A 95 -6.19 11.18 5.59
C ALA A 95 -5.60 9.76 5.50
N LYS A 96 -6.29 8.86 4.79
CA LYS A 96 -5.81 7.51 4.50
C LYS A 96 -4.56 7.54 3.63
N ASP A 97 -4.55 8.30 2.54
CA ASP A 97 -3.41 8.38 1.63
C ASP A 97 -2.17 8.95 2.35
N PHE A 98 -2.39 9.95 3.22
CA PHE A 98 -1.33 10.47 4.09
C PHE A 98 -0.85 9.41 5.09
N ALA A 99 -1.75 8.63 5.69
CA ALA A 99 -1.39 7.54 6.61
C ALA A 99 -0.59 6.44 5.91
N VAL A 100 -1.01 6.01 4.72
CA VAL A 100 -0.31 5.01 3.88
C VAL A 100 1.08 5.52 3.51
N ALA A 101 1.19 6.78 3.09
CA ALA A 101 2.46 7.35 2.65
C ALA A 101 3.43 7.63 3.80
N THR A 102 2.93 7.88 5.02
CA THR A 102 3.75 8.47 6.09
C THR A 102 3.93 7.55 7.29
N CYS A 103 2.84 6.94 7.73
CA CYS A 103 2.76 6.15 8.95
C CYS A 103 1.99 4.83 8.74
N PRO A 104 2.37 4.02 7.73
CA PRO A 104 1.59 2.85 7.35
C PRO A 104 1.54 1.79 8.47
N LYS A 105 2.62 1.56 9.22
CA LYS A 105 2.61 0.62 10.35
C LYS A 105 1.74 1.12 11.50
N HIS A 106 1.86 2.41 11.83
CA HIS A 106 1.10 3.07 12.93
C HIS A 106 -0.41 3.09 12.71
N CYS A 107 -0.83 2.97 11.46
CA CYS A 107 -2.22 2.97 11.06
C CYS A 107 -2.69 1.64 10.43
N GLY A 108 -1.82 0.63 10.39
CA GLY A 108 -2.18 -0.69 9.88
C GLY A 108 -2.45 -0.71 8.37
N TYR A 109 -1.78 0.16 7.60
CA TYR A 109 -1.93 0.33 6.16
C TYR A 109 -0.78 -0.26 5.36
N CYS A 110 0.12 -1.04 5.98
CA CYS A 110 1.26 -1.61 5.25
C CYS A 110 0.82 -2.40 4.01
N CYS A 111 -0.30 -3.13 4.04
CA CYS A 111 -0.78 -3.86 2.86
C CYS A 111 -1.15 -2.97 1.64
N GLN A 112 -1.33 -1.67 1.84
CA GLN A 112 -1.62 -0.68 0.79
C GLN A 112 -0.36 0.01 0.27
N THR A 113 0.78 -0.14 0.95
CA THR A 113 2.05 0.40 0.48
C THR A 113 2.51 -0.38 -0.76
N PRO A 114 3.08 0.29 -1.77
CA PRO A 114 3.42 -0.37 -3.03
C PRO A 114 4.44 -1.51 -2.86
N GLU A 115 5.24 -1.49 -1.80
CA GLU A 115 6.19 -2.55 -1.45
C GLU A 115 5.50 -3.83 -0.98
N TYR A 116 4.30 -3.74 -0.40
CA TYR A 116 3.56 -4.87 0.20
C TYR A 116 2.23 -5.15 -0.54
N ASN A 117 1.81 -4.29 -1.46
CA ASN A 117 0.56 -4.38 -2.21
C ASN A 117 0.70 -5.27 -3.46
N CYS A 118 0.97 -6.54 -3.25
CA CYS A 118 0.94 -7.58 -4.29
C CYS A 118 0.46 -8.90 -3.70
N ASP A 119 0.08 -9.83 -4.56
CA ASP A 119 -0.27 -11.18 -4.11
C ASP A 119 0.98 -12.05 -3.93
N ASN A 120 0.92 -12.96 -2.96
CA ASN A 120 1.91 -14.03 -2.86
C ASN A 120 1.67 -15.06 -3.96
N LYS A 121 2.67 -15.89 -4.23
CA LYS A 121 2.55 -16.98 -5.19
C LYS A 121 1.48 -17.97 -4.71
N ASP A 122 0.68 -18.53 -5.64
CA ASP A 122 -0.40 -19.47 -5.30
C ASP A 122 0.11 -20.74 -4.59
N PHE A 123 1.33 -21.18 -4.94
CA PHE A 123 1.98 -22.35 -4.36
C PHE A 123 3.42 -22.00 -3.96
N PRO A 124 3.59 -21.31 -2.82
CA PRO A 124 4.91 -20.95 -2.32
C PRO A 124 5.59 -22.20 -1.75
N ARG A 125 6.92 -22.26 -1.81
CA ARG A 125 7.68 -23.37 -1.19
C ARG A 125 7.60 -23.32 0.34
N VAL A 126 7.22 -22.17 0.88
CA VAL A 126 7.20 -21.82 2.30
C VAL A 126 5.86 -21.21 2.66
N ARG A 127 5.37 -21.40 3.89
CA ARG A 127 4.08 -20.85 4.31
C ARG A 127 4.23 -19.37 4.66
N CYS A 128 3.75 -18.49 3.78
CA CYS A 128 3.90 -17.04 3.93
C CYS A 128 3.34 -16.50 5.26
N GLU A 129 2.33 -17.16 5.85
CA GLU A 129 1.72 -16.77 7.12
C GLU A 129 2.65 -16.98 8.34
N THR A 130 3.67 -17.83 8.20
CA THR A 130 4.61 -18.16 9.28
C THR A 130 5.92 -17.38 9.19
N VAL A 131 6.09 -16.60 8.13
CA VAL A 131 7.31 -15.83 7.88
C VAL A 131 7.38 -14.67 8.85
N THR A 132 8.50 -14.56 9.56
CA THR A 132 8.75 -13.44 10.47
C THR A 132 9.57 -12.36 9.78
N LYS A 133 9.51 -11.14 10.30
CA LYS A 133 10.29 -10.00 9.77
C LYS A 133 11.81 -10.22 9.85
N ALA A 134 12.28 -11.05 10.79
CA ALA A 134 13.68 -11.47 10.86
C ALA A 134 14.09 -12.27 9.62
N GLN A 135 13.24 -13.21 9.18
CA GLN A 135 13.50 -14.02 7.98
C GLN A 135 13.53 -13.17 6.70
N CYS A 136 12.79 -12.07 6.64
CA CYS A 136 12.86 -11.10 5.54
C CYS A 136 14.21 -10.37 5.44
N SER A 137 15.02 -10.41 6.50
CA SER A 137 16.36 -9.81 6.55
C SER A 137 17.47 -10.86 6.46
N ASP A 138 17.14 -12.14 6.59
CA ASP A 138 18.11 -13.23 6.52
C ASP A 138 18.55 -13.49 5.08
N THR A 139 19.86 -13.63 4.91
CA THR A 139 20.50 -13.75 3.58
C THR A 139 20.05 -15.00 2.82
N THR A 140 19.77 -16.09 3.53
CA THR A 140 19.30 -17.34 2.93
C THR A 140 17.83 -17.28 2.52
N TRP A 141 16.99 -16.61 3.32
CA TRP A 141 15.54 -16.61 3.12
C TRP A 141 15.08 -15.50 2.17
N ARG A 142 15.78 -14.37 2.13
CA ARG A 142 15.48 -13.24 1.25
C ARG A 142 15.13 -13.61 -0.19
N PRO A 143 15.97 -14.36 -0.93
CA PRO A 143 15.68 -14.68 -2.33
C PRO A 143 14.45 -15.60 -2.46
N ILE A 144 14.26 -16.53 -1.52
CA ILE A 144 13.10 -17.43 -1.51
C ILE A 144 11.81 -16.65 -1.26
N LEU A 145 11.85 -15.75 -0.26
CA LEU A 145 10.69 -14.93 0.12
C LEU A 145 10.36 -13.87 -0.92
N ALA A 146 11.34 -13.35 -1.66
CA ALA A 146 11.09 -12.42 -2.76
C ALA A 146 10.35 -13.07 -3.93
N GLU A 147 10.56 -14.36 -4.18
CA GLU A 147 9.86 -15.09 -5.25
C GLU A 147 8.51 -15.66 -4.80
N ASP A 148 8.45 -16.18 -3.57
CA ASP A 148 7.28 -16.94 -3.11
C ASP A 148 6.31 -16.09 -2.26
N CYS A 149 6.82 -15.17 -1.43
CA CYS A 149 6.03 -14.40 -0.45
C CYS A 149 6.35 -12.89 -0.46
N PRO A 150 6.29 -12.20 -1.61
CA PRO A 150 6.71 -10.81 -1.72
C PRO A 150 5.87 -9.84 -0.86
N ASN A 151 4.59 -10.12 -0.64
CA ASN A 151 3.70 -9.28 0.18
C ASN A 151 4.21 -9.17 1.62
N VAL A 152 4.66 -10.28 2.22
CA VAL A 152 4.98 -10.33 3.67
C VAL A 152 6.26 -9.57 4.00
N CYS A 153 7.21 -9.54 3.06
CA CYS A 153 8.52 -8.93 3.26
C CYS A 153 8.71 -7.57 2.56
N GLY A 154 7.70 -7.06 1.86
CA GLY A 154 7.82 -5.80 1.14
C GLY A 154 8.61 -5.90 -0.16
N PHE A 155 8.56 -7.05 -0.84
CA PHE A 155 9.33 -7.33 -2.06
C PHE A 155 8.49 -7.24 -3.35
N CYS A 156 7.30 -6.64 -3.29
CA CYS A 156 6.42 -6.52 -4.45
C CYS A 156 7.05 -5.75 -5.61
N LEU A 157 7.79 -4.68 -5.31
CA LEU A 157 8.45 -3.85 -6.35
C LEU A 157 9.75 -4.45 -6.87
N THR A 158 10.22 -5.55 -6.29
CA THR A 158 11.50 -6.17 -6.66
C THR A 158 11.39 -7.22 -7.76
N GLY A 159 10.18 -7.64 -8.13
CA GLY A 159 9.98 -8.61 -9.23
C GLY A 159 10.72 -9.93 -9.03
N GLY A 160 10.88 -10.38 -7.78
CA GLY A 160 11.65 -11.58 -7.44
C GLY A 160 13.17 -11.39 -7.40
N CYS A 161 13.69 -10.20 -7.70
CA CYS A 161 15.11 -9.92 -7.58
C CYS A 161 15.44 -9.03 -6.38
N VAL A 162 16.15 -9.62 -5.41
CA VAL A 162 16.61 -8.94 -4.20
C VAL A 162 18.10 -9.14 -3.99
N ASP A 163 18.71 -8.24 -3.23
CA ASP A 163 20.07 -8.45 -2.73
C ASP A 163 20.04 -9.56 -1.67
N THR A 164 20.83 -10.61 -1.85
CA THR A 164 21.06 -11.66 -0.84
C THR A 164 21.60 -11.03 0.44
N VAL A 165 22.50 -10.04 0.33
CA VAL A 165 23.06 -9.32 1.47
C VAL A 165 22.37 -7.96 1.61
N VAL A 166 21.75 -7.71 2.76
CA VAL A 166 21.02 -6.45 3.04
C VAL A 166 21.93 -5.21 2.94
N GLN A 167 23.21 -5.38 3.26
CA GLN A 167 24.19 -4.30 3.36
C GLN A 167 24.77 -3.84 2.01
N CYS A 168 24.33 -4.43 0.88
CA CYS A 168 24.80 -4.00 -0.44
C CYS A 168 24.53 -2.51 -0.71
N ALA A 169 23.44 -1.96 -0.16
CA ALA A 169 23.10 -0.55 -0.32
C ALA A 169 24.04 0.43 0.41
N ASN A 170 24.85 -0.04 1.39
CA ASN A 170 25.74 0.83 2.15
C ASN A 170 26.94 1.33 1.33
N ASP A 171 27.42 0.47 0.43
CA ASP A 171 28.52 0.81 -0.47
C ASP A 171 28.12 0.37 -1.88
N PRO A 172 27.66 1.28 -2.75
CA PRO A 172 27.38 0.94 -4.14
C PRO A 172 28.66 0.94 -5.02
N ALA A 173 29.82 1.36 -4.50
CA ALA A 173 31.06 1.41 -5.28
C ALA A 173 31.64 0.01 -5.55
N ILE A 174 31.37 -0.96 -4.68
CA ILE A 174 31.70 -2.38 -4.85
C ILE A 174 31.15 -2.95 -6.16
N CYS A 175 30.02 -2.42 -6.68
CA CYS A 175 29.48 -2.83 -7.98
C CYS A 175 30.42 -2.57 -9.17
N ARG A 176 31.34 -1.59 -9.04
CA ARG A 176 32.31 -1.21 -10.08
C ARG A 176 33.71 -1.82 -9.87
N GLN A 177 33.95 -2.41 -8.71
CA GLN A 177 35.22 -3.08 -8.43
C GLN A 177 35.30 -4.41 -9.19
N MET A 178 36.42 -4.67 -9.87
CA MET A 178 36.58 -5.84 -10.75
C MET A 178 36.79 -7.14 -9.97
N ASP A 179 37.47 -7.05 -8.83
CA ASP A 179 37.77 -8.13 -7.89
C ASP A 179 36.54 -8.58 -7.09
N MET A 180 35.53 -7.71 -6.93
CA MET A 180 34.28 -8.04 -6.23
C MET A 180 33.15 -8.49 -7.17
N GLN A 181 33.41 -8.59 -8.48
CA GLN A 181 32.38 -8.90 -9.49
C GLN A 181 31.63 -10.20 -9.19
N ASP A 182 32.32 -11.25 -8.75
CA ASP A 182 31.68 -12.52 -8.42
C ASP A 182 30.81 -12.41 -7.16
N PHE A 183 31.25 -11.63 -6.18
CA PHE A 183 30.48 -11.36 -4.97
C PHE A 183 29.21 -10.57 -5.28
N VAL A 184 29.29 -9.48 -6.05
CA VAL A 184 28.14 -8.61 -6.33
C VAL A 184 27.10 -9.29 -7.21
N LYS A 185 27.54 -10.12 -8.16
CA LYS A 185 26.63 -10.90 -9.01
C LYS A 185 25.86 -11.96 -8.20
N ALA A 186 26.46 -12.51 -7.15
CA ALA A 186 25.79 -13.47 -6.29
C ALA A 186 24.93 -12.81 -5.19
N ASN A 187 25.40 -11.69 -4.63
CA ASN A 187 24.86 -11.14 -3.37
C ASN A 187 24.17 -9.78 -3.49
N CYS A 188 24.52 -8.97 -4.50
CA CYS A 188 24.06 -7.59 -4.65
C CYS A 188 23.36 -7.38 -6.00
N GLN A 189 22.56 -8.37 -6.41
CA GLN A 189 21.96 -8.41 -7.74
C GLN A 189 21.11 -7.18 -8.04
N ARG A 190 20.36 -6.69 -7.05
CA ARG A 190 19.47 -5.55 -7.22
C ARG A 190 20.22 -4.23 -7.10
N THR A 191 21.05 -4.09 -6.08
CA THR A 191 21.84 -2.87 -5.86
C THR A 191 22.77 -2.57 -7.04
N CYS A 192 23.38 -3.61 -7.62
CA CYS A 192 24.29 -3.48 -8.75
C CYS A 192 23.61 -3.65 -10.13
N GLY A 193 22.29 -3.84 -10.18
CA GLY A 193 21.53 -3.94 -11.44
C GLY A 193 21.79 -5.21 -12.26
N TYR A 194 22.21 -6.30 -11.63
CA TYR A 194 22.32 -7.63 -12.25
C TYR A 194 21.02 -8.42 -12.26
N CYS A 195 19.95 -7.89 -11.67
CA CYS A 195 18.64 -8.48 -11.78
C CYS A 195 18.33 -8.76 -13.24
N PRO A 196 17.98 -10.01 -13.62
CA PRO A 196 17.40 -10.24 -14.92
C PRO A 196 16.15 -9.36 -14.98
N SER A 197 15.96 -8.61 -16.06
CA SER A 197 14.68 -7.98 -16.34
C SER A 197 13.67 -9.10 -16.54
N SER A 198 13.11 -9.64 -15.46
CA SER A 198 11.91 -10.44 -15.53
C SER A 198 10.85 -9.47 -16.01
N THR A 199 10.60 -9.53 -17.31
CA THR A 199 9.44 -8.97 -17.98
C THR A 199 8.28 -9.01 -17.00
N THR A 200 7.83 -7.85 -16.57
CA THR A 200 6.54 -7.68 -15.94
C THR A 200 5.56 -8.55 -16.72
N ALA A 201 5.15 -9.67 -16.15
CA ALA A 201 3.96 -10.36 -16.59
C ALA A 201 2.81 -9.43 -16.18
N SER A 202 2.65 -8.39 -16.97
CA SER A 202 1.48 -7.54 -16.99
C SER A 202 0.32 -8.49 -17.21
N SER A 203 -0.50 -8.65 -16.18
CA SER A 203 -1.82 -9.26 -16.29
C SER A 203 -2.46 -8.77 -17.57
N GLY A 204 -2.86 -9.73 -18.41
CA GLY A 204 -3.16 -9.50 -19.81
C GLY A 204 -4.08 -8.31 -20.06
N VAL A 205 -3.54 -7.30 -20.71
CA VAL A 205 -4.32 -6.49 -21.65
C VAL A 205 -4.07 -7.12 -23.01
N THR A 206 -4.98 -8.00 -23.40
CA THR A 206 -5.16 -8.38 -24.80
C THR A 206 -5.62 -7.13 -25.55
N THR A 207 -4.69 -6.28 -25.96
CA THR A 207 -4.94 -5.33 -27.05
C THR A 207 -5.04 -6.15 -28.32
N THR A 208 -6.25 -6.55 -28.67
CA THR A 208 -6.60 -7.06 -29.98
C THR A 208 -6.34 -5.95 -30.99
N THR A 209 -5.12 -5.88 -31.52
CA THR A 209 -4.84 -5.12 -32.74
C THR A 209 -5.50 -5.86 -33.90
N SER A 210 -6.74 -5.47 -34.19
CA SER A 210 -7.42 -5.80 -35.43
C SER A 210 -6.64 -5.21 -36.59
N ALA A 211 -5.84 -6.04 -37.26
CA ALA A 211 -5.24 -5.71 -38.53
C ALA A 211 -6.35 -5.71 -39.61
N THR A 212 -6.85 -4.53 -39.95
CA THR A 212 -7.72 -4.34 -41.11
C THR A 212 -6.87 -4.48 -42.37
N ALA A 213 -6.96 -5.64 -43.03
CA ALA A 213 -6.39 -5.86 -44.35
C ALA A 213 -7.25 -5.12 -45.40
N THR A 214 -6.77 -3.97 -45.90
CA THR A 214 -7.35 -3.31 -47.07
C THR A 214 -6.84 -4.02 -48.32
N ALA A 215 -7.73 -4.79 -48.97
CA ALA A 215 -7.48 -5.38 -50.27
C ALA A 215 -7.43 -4.28 -51.34
N ALA A 216 -6.30 -4.19 -52.05
CA ALA A 216 -6.17 -3.40 -53.26
C ALA A 216 -6.80 -4.16 -54.43
N THR A 217 -7.91 -3.64 -54.95
CA THR A 217 -8.56 -4.14 -56.17
C THR A 217 -7.91 -3.49 -57.38
N THR A 218 -7.26 -4.30 -58.21
CA THR A 218 -6.80 -3.95 -59.55
C THR A 218 -8.02 -3.93 -60.49
N GLY A 219 -8.21 -2.84 -61.22
CA GLY A 219 -9.17 -2.67 -62.30
C GLY A 219 -8.73 -1.53 -63.20
#